data_AF-A0A432R5X7-F1
#
_entry.id   AF-A0A432R5X7-F1
#
_cell.length_a   1.000
_cell.length_b   1.000
_cell.length_c   1.000
_cell.angle_alpha   90.00
_cell.angle_beta   90.00
_cell.angle_gamma   90.00
#
_symmetry.space_group_name_H-M   'P 1'
#
loop_
_entity.id
_entity.type
_entity.pdbx_description
1 polymer ?
#
loop_
_entity_poly.entity_id
_entity_poly.type
_entity_poly.pdbx_seq_one_letter_code
_entity_poly.pdbx_strand_id
1 'polypeptide(L)' 'MKLFVRPVDFTKVNTLVYHLPEGPSLTLPPQGIEEFLELEMDLGHICDTSDIDGVVHLFPKGNA' A
#
# COMPACT_ATOMS: atom_id res chain seq x y z
N MET A 1 17.47 11.43 2.19
CA MET A 1 17.10 12.11 0.94
C MET A 1 15.60 12.37 0.96
N LYS A 2 15.15 13.50 0.43
CA LYS A 2 13.76 14.00 0.49
C LYS A 2 12.78 12.96 -0.08
N LEU A 3 11.94 12.35 0.76
CA LEU A 3 10.66 11.82 0.31
C LEU A 3 9.58 12.74 0.85
N PHE A 4 9.14 13.67 0.01
CA PHE A 4 7.78 14.16 0.13
C PHE A 4 6.89 12.95 -0.15
N VAL A 5 6.52 12.21 0.90
CA VAL A 5 5.43 11.24 0.81
C VAL A 5 4.20 12.09 0.55
N ARG A 6 3.75 12.12 -0.71
CA ARG A 6 2.44 12.70 -1.00
C ARG A 6 1.43 11.87 -0.21
N PRO A 7 0.54 12.50 0.56
CA PRO A 7 -0.53 11.74 1.21
C PRO A 7 -1.32 11.02 0.11
N VAL A 8 -1.44 9.70 0.25
CA VAL A 8 -2.27 8.88 -0.63
C VAL A 8 -3.72 9.24 -0.34
N ASP A 9 -4.46 9.63 -1.38
CA ASP A 9 -5.89 9.91 -1.27
C ASP A 9 -6.69 8.61 -1.38
N PHE A 10 -6.98 8.01 -0.23
CA PHE A 10 -7.72 6.75 -0.15
C PHE A 10 -9.16 6.82 -0.71
N THR A 11 -9.72 8.01 -0.95
CA THR A 11 -11.03 8.13 -1.60
C THR A 11 -11.00 7.75 -3.08
N LYS A 12 -9.82 7.76 -3.70
CA LYS A 12 -9.59 7.39 -5.10
C LYS A 12 -9.14 5.94 -5.26
N VAL A 13 -8.87 5.25 -4.16
CA VAL A 13 -8.36 3.89 -4.16
C VAL A 13 -9.54 2.95 -4.30
N ASN A 14 -9.55 2.17 -5.38
CA ASN A 14 -10.49 1.09 -5.62
C ASN A 14 -9.95 -0.24 -5.11
N THR A 15 -8.62 -0.41 -5.09
CA THR A 15 -7.98 -1.67 -4.74
C THR A 15 -6.65 -1.41 -4.05
N LEU A 16 -6.44 -2.14 -2.96
CA LEU A 16 -5.17 -2.17 -2.27
C LEU A 16 -4.46 -3.49 -2.57
N VAL A 17 -3.17 -3.43 -2.86
CA VAL A 17 -2.36 -4.62 -3.09
C VAL A 17 -1.22 -4.63 -2.09
N TYR A 18 -1.20 -5.61 -1.20
CA TYR A 18 -0.14 -5.79 -0.23
C TYR A 18 0.81 -6.89 -0.69
N HIS A 19 2.09 -6.58 -0.86
CA HIS A 19 3.11 -7.55 -1.28
C HIS A 19 3.77 -8.19 -0.06
N LEU A 20 3.55 -9.48 0.19
CA LEU A 20 4.22 -10.18 1.29
C LEU A 20 5.73 -10.33 1.01
N PRO A 21 6.61 -10.27 2.03
CA PRO A 21 8.04 -10.55 1.85
C PRO A 21 8.25 -11.95 1.26
N GLU A 22 8.98 -12.05 0.15
CA GLU A 22 9.29 -13.32 -0.53
C GLU A 22 8.04 -14.15 -0.92
N GLY A 23 6.87 -13.51 -1.02
CA GLY A 23 5.57 -14.20 -1.06
C GLY A 23 4.60 -13.64 -2.09
N PRO A 24 3.34 -14.14 -2.09
CA PRO A 24 2.30 -13.66 -2.99
C PRO A 24 1.81 -12.26 -2.58
N SER A 25 1.17 -11.56 -3.52
CA SER A 25 0.45 -10.33 -3.24
C SER A 25 -0.98 -10.63 -2.77
N LEU A 26 -1.43 -9.92 -1.73
CA LEU A 26 -2.80 -9.94 -1.25
C LEU A 26 -3.56 -8.74 -1.83
N THR A 27 -4.68 -9.01 -2.49
CA THR A 27 -5.58 -7.97 -2.98
C THR A 27 -6.67 -7.73 -1.96
N LEU A 28 -6.81 -6.50 -1.50
CA LEU A 28 -7.72 -6.10 -0.44
C LEU A 28 -8.62 -4.95 -0.91
N PRO A 29 -9.87 -4.91 -0.42
CA PRO A 29 -10.70 -3.73 -0.57
C PRO A 29 -10.10 -2.55 0.22
N PRO A 30 -10.27 -1.30 -0.25
CA PRO A 30 -9.73 -0.10 0.42
C PRO A 30 -10.21 0.04 1.86
N GLN A 31 -11.40 -0.46 2.17
CA GLN A 31 -12.01 -0.40 3.49
C GLN A 31 -11.28 -1.27 4.54
N GLY A 32 -10.39 -2.17 4.13
CA GLY A 32 -9.61 -3.03 5.03
C GLY A 32 -8.21 -2.52 5.37
N ILE A 33 -7.84 -1.30 4.93
CA ILE A 33 -6.51 -0.73 5.15
C ILE A 33 -6.21 -0.50 6.65
N GLU A 34 -7.21 -0.06 7.41
CA GLU A 34 -7.06 0.32 8.83
C GLU A 34 -6.61 -0.89 9.66
N GLU A 35 -7.24 -2.05 9.46
CA GLU A 35 -6.87 -3.31 10.12
C GLU A 35 -5.42 -3.74 9.78
N PHE A 36 -4.93 -3.43 8.58
CA PHE A 36 -3.57 -3.75 8.14
C PHE A 36 -2.52 -2.77 8.68
N LEU A 37 -2.88 -1.49 8.82
CA LEU A 37 -2.03 -0.49 9.46
C LEU A 37 -1.92 -0.74 10.96
N GLU A 38 -2.98 -1.26 11.59
CA GLU A 38 -2.99 -1.67 12.99
C GLU A 38 -2.11 -2.90 13.27
N LEU A 39 -1.86 -3.75 12.27
CA LEU A 39 -0.96 -4.91 12.40
C LEU A 39 0.53 -4.54 12.53
N GLU A 40 0.87 -3.26 12.71
CA GLU A 40 2.24 -2.73 12.83
C GLU A 40 3.18 -3.29 11.75
N MET A 41 2.64 -3.55 10.55
CA MET A 41 3.47 -4.03 9.46
C MET A 41 4.46 -2.95 9.12
N ASP A 42 5.75 -3.30 9.18
CA ASP A 42 6.85 -2.40 8.86
C ASP A 42 6.74 -1.98 7.39
N LEU A 43 5.98 -0.93 7.10
CA LEU A 43 5.78 -0.41 5.74
C LEU A 43 7.11 0.15 5.22
N GLY A 44 7.52 -0.34 4.05
CA GLY A 44 8.73 0.04 3.36
C GLY A 44 8.43 1.04 2.25
N HIS A 45 7.90 0.54 1.13
CA HIS A 45 7.62 1.35 -0.05
C HIS A 45 6.12 1.38 -0.36
N ILE A 46 5.63 2.53 -0.85
CA ILE A 46 4.27 2.70 -1.33
C ILE A 46 4.34 3.13 -2.79
N CYS A 47 3.71 2.38 -3.69
CA CYS A 47 3.52 2.80 -5.07
C CYS A 47 2.05 3.17 -5.27
N ASP A 48 1.78 4.46 -5.43
CA ASP A 48 0.44 5.01 -5.62
C ASP A 48 0.18 5.19 -7.13
N THR A 49 -0.71 4.36 -7.67
CA THR A 49 -1.24 4.48 -9.03
C THR A 49 -2.74 4.80 -9.02
N SER A 50 -3.27 5.29 -7.90
CA SER A 50 -4.71 5.54 -7.72
C SER A 50 -5.30 6.49 -8.75
N ASP A 51 -4.54 7.50 -9.17
CA ASP A 51 -4.95 8.44 -10.23
C ASP A 51 -4.94 7.81 -11.66
N ILE A 52 -4.37 6.63 -11.85
CA ILE A 52 -4.28 5.92 -13.14
C ILE A 52 -5.28 4.77 -13.19
N ASP A 53 -5.23 3.85 -12.23
CA ASP A 53 -6.01 2.61 -12.21
C ASP A 53 -6.78 2.37 -10.89
N GLY A 54 -6.69 3.32 -9.95
CA GLY A 54 -7.32 3.19 -8.64
C GLY A 54 -6.60 2.21 -7.71
N VAL A 55 -5.33 1.86 -7.99
CA VAL A 55 -4.58 0.87 -7.21
C VAL A 55 -3.50 1.53 -6.35
N VAL A 56 -3.33 1.02 -5.14
CA VAL A 56 -2.17 1.35 -4.29
C VAL A 56 -1.47 0.06 -3.89
N HIS A 57 -0.17 0.01 -4.14
CA HIS A 57 0.68 -1.10 -3.73
C HIS A 57 1.46 -0.76 -2.47
N LEU A 58 1.38 -1.65 -1.48
CA LEU A 58 2.14 -1.59 -0.24
C LEU A 58 3.21 -2.66 -0.24
N PHE A 59 4.44 -2.25 0.04
CA PHE A 59 5.60 -3.12 0.15
C PHE A 59 6.18 -2.99 1.57
N PRO A 60 6.27 -4.08 2.35
CA PRO A 60 6.95 -4.09 3.64
C PRO A 60 8.45 -3.78 3.51
N LYS A 61 9.08 -3.34 4.60
CA LYS A 61 10.52 -3.15 4.68
C LYS A 61 11.23 -4.47 4.41
N GLY A 62 12.33 -4.39 3.68
CA GLY A 62 13.06 -5.57 3.20
C GLY A 62 12.45 -6.19 1.94
N ASN A 63 11.28 -5.72 1.50
CA ASN A 63 10.65 -6.13 0.24
C ASN A 63 10.77 -4.97 -0.77
N ALA A 64 11.96 -4.80 -1.35
CA ALA A 64 12.26 -3.90 -2.47
C ALA A 64 13.67 -4.20 -3.02
#